data_AF-W8YHC3-F1
#
_entry.id   AF-W8YHC3-F1
#
_cell.length_a   1.000
_cell.length_b   1.000
_cell.length_c   1.000
_cell.angle_alpha   90.00
_cell.angle_beta   90.00
_cell.angle_gamma   90.00
#
_symmetry.space_group_name_H-M   'P 1'
#
loop_
_entity.id
_entity.type
_entity.pdbx_description
1 polymer ?
#
loop_
_entity_poly.entity_id
_entity_poly.type
_entity_poly.pdbx_seq_one_letter_code
_entity_poly.pdbx_strand_id
1 'polypeptide(L)'
;MPRQLLDLTGEKHGRLTVIKEAPRSGYTRRWECMCDCGNPNAVIVTQPNLRNGHTLSCGCFQREMASESNGVELTGRRFGRWTVLKRAGKSNNRKIMWLCQCVCGEERPVLSNRLLSGESTSCGCSRTDSIAHARKVLREQFTVNGVPLPKLEQKVRSDNKSGLKGISLRKTSDGQKRYMVRITVKGKHVHLGTYKTVDLARKARKVGEQLYHYPYLRLKKRPKRRQSVERECTLCGTDFMGGHRAKFCPKCKSLMNAEYVRQHLNRAAKGLARRIGMTYSCDRCDADFILKTATQKFCENCHDHLYQNGRRAYSHEFYELNKSRILINHRRREQKKRKKDDHGE
;
A
#
# COMPACT_ATOMS: atom_id res chain seq x y z
N MET A 1 -11.53 -40.18 22.35
CA MET A 1 -10.80 -39.49 23.44
C MET A 1 -11.75 -38.49 24.10
N PRO A 2 -12.18 -38.70 25.36
CA PRO A 2 -12.94 -37.70 26.07
C PRO A 2 -12.07 -36.43 26.20
N ARG A 3 -12.55 -35.30 25.68
CA ARG A 3 -11.87 -34.01 25.87
C ARG A 3 -11.89 -33.70 27.35
N GLN A 4 -10.75 -33.72 28.02
CA GLN A 4 -10.61 -33.19 29.37
C GLN A 4 -11.18 -31.77 29.40
N LEU A 5 -12.17 -31.54 30.27
CA LEU A 5 -12.70 -30.21 30.49
C LEU A 5 -11.61 -29.38 31.17
N LEU A 6 -11.18 -28.32 30.49
CA LEU A 6 -10.18 -27.39 30.98
C LEU A 6 -10.75 -26.64 32.20
N ASP A 7 -10.22 -26.87 33.38
CA ASP A 7 -10.50 -26.06 34.57
C ASP A 7 -9.64 -24.80 34.54
N LEU A 8 -10.28 -23.64 34.74
CA LEU A 8 -9.62 -22.32 34.76
C LEU A 8 -9.58 -21.74 36.17
N THR A 9 -10.04 -22.48 37.19
CA THR A 9 -10.08 -22.01 38.59
C THR A 9 -8.70 -21.57 39.06
N GLY A 10 -8.62 -20.38 39.66
CA GLY A 10 -7.38 -19.78 40.14
C GLY A 10 -6.55 -19.05 39.07
N GLU A 11 -6.87 -19.17 37.78
CA GLU A 11 -6.15 -18.44 36.74
C GLU A 11 -6.43 -16.93 36.78
N LYS A 12 -5.39 -16.14 36.45
CA LYS A 12 -5.48 -14.69 36.36
C LYS A 12 -5.48 -14.22 34.91
N HIS A 13 -6.52 -13.48 34.53
CA HIS A 13 -6.73 -12.91 33.20
C HIS A 13 -6.84 -11.39 33.31
N GLY A 14 -5.69 -10.70 33.20
CA GLY A 14 -5.60 -9.26 33.48
C GLY A 14 -5.85 -8.95 34.96
N ARG A 15 -6.92 -8.20 35.23
CA ARG A 15 -7.40 -7.83 36.58
C ARG A 15 -8.39 -8.83 37.16
N LEU A 16 -8.76 -9.87 36.41
CA LEU A 16 -9.72 -10.89 36.83
C LEU A 16 -9.00 -12.14 37.34
N THR A 17 -9.45 -12.65 38.48
CA THR A 17 -9.06 -13.95 39.03
C THR A 17 -10.27 -14.88 38.97
N VAL A 18 -10.13 -16.04 38.34
CA VAL A 18 -11.22 -17.02 38.19
C VAL A 18 -11.46 -17.74 39.52
N ILE A 19 -12.70 -17.71 40.02
CA ILE A 19 -13.09 -18.29 41.31
C ILE A 19 -13.70 -19.68 41.14
N LYS A 20 -14.70 -19.80 40.26
CA LYS A 20 -15.44 -21.06 40.03
C LYS A 20 -16.21 -21.01 38.71
N GLU A 21 -16.65 -22.19 38.25
CA GLU A 21 -17.54 -22.30 37.09
C GLU A 21 -18.94 -21.77 37.43
N ALA A 22 -19.48 -20.89 36.57
CA ALA A 22 -20.81 -20.32 36.69
C ALA A 22 -21.83 -21.16 35.90
N PRO A 23 -23.15 -20.96 36.10
CA PRO A 23 -24.17 -21.61 35.29
C PRO A 23 -23.89 -21.41 33.80
N ARG A 24 -24.06 -22.45 32.98
CA ARG A 24 -23.81 -22.35 31.53
C ARG A 24 -24.83 -21.44 30.86
N SER A 25 -24.46 -20.86 29.73
CA SER A 25 -25.40 -20.16 28.85
C SER A 25 -25.44 -20.92 27.52
N GLY A 26 -26.46 -21.74 27.33
CA GLY A 26 -26.48 -22.76 26.27
C GLY A 26 -25.25 -23.67 26.39
N TYR A 27 -24.50 -23.82 25.29
CA TYR A 27 -23.28 -24.64 25.27
C TYR A 27 -22.04 -23.96 25.87
N THR A 28 -22.12 -22.65 26.13
CA THR A 28 -20.96 -21.84 26.53
C THR A 28 -20.70 -21.95 28.02
N ARG A 29 -19.46 -22.34 28.37
CA ARG A 29 -18.96 -22.32 29.75
C ARG A 29 -18.73 -20.89 30.19
N ARG A 30 -19.11 -20.61 31.43
CA ARG A 30 -18.98 -19.29 32.06
C ARG A 30 -18.27 -19.46 33.40
N TRP A 31 -17.59 -18.41 33.81
CA TRP A 31 -16.75 -18.41 34.99
C TRP A 31 -17.08 -17.19 35.82
N GLU A 32 -17.22 -17.38 37.12
CA GLU A 32 -17.26 -16.29 38.09
C GLU A 32 -15.83 -15.82 38.35
N CYS A 33 -15.58 -14.53 38.15
CA CYS A 33 -14.26 -13.94 38.32
C CYS A 33 -14.32 -12.77 39.30
N MET A 34 -13.35 -12.70 40.22
CA MET A 34 -13.15 -11.55 41.10
C MET A 34 -12.23 -10.54 40.42
N CYS A 35 -12.57 -9.25 40.50
CA CYS A 35 -11.70 -8.20 39.98
C CYS A 35 -10.90 -7.54 41.10
N ASP A 36 -9.62 -7.24 40.85
CA ASP A 36 -8.74 -6.57 41.82
C ASP A 36 -9.09 -5.09 42.13
N CYS A 37 -10.02 -4.49 41.39
CA CYS A 37 -10.39 -3.08 41.53
C CYS A 37 -11.21 -2.71 42.78
N GLY A 38 -11.31 -3.62 43.75
CA GLY A 38 -12.07 -3.41 44.99
C GLY A 38 -13.60 -3.51 44.85
N ASN A 39 -14.10 -3.96 43.69
CA ASN A 39 -15.52 -4.32 43.56
C ASN A 39 -15.77 -5.66 44.26
N PRO A 40 -16.64 -5.72 45.30
CA PRO A 40 -16.90 -6.97 46.02
C PRO A 40 -17.69 -7.99 45.18
N ASN A 41 -18.29 -7.56 44.07
CA ASN A 41 -19.11 -8.42 43.23
C ASN A 41 -18.27 -9.16 42.19
N ALA A 42 -18.40 -10.49 42.16
CA ALA A 42 -17.87 -11.33 41.10
C ALA A 42 -18.60 -11.05 39.77
N VAL A 43 -17.85 -11.06 38.67
CA VAL A 43 -18.40 -10.91 37.31
C VAL A 43 -18.42 -12.24 36.59
N ILE A 44 -19.47 -12.48 35.82
CA ILE A 44 -19.61 -13.70 35.01
C ILE A 44 -19.03 -13.44 33.62
N VAL A 45 -18.01 -14.19 33.24
CA VAL A 45 -17.33 -14.07 31.94
C VAL A 45 -17.37 -15.39 31.19
N THR A 46 -17.58 -15.35 29.87
CA THR A 46 -17.55 -16.55 29.04
C THR A 46 -16.12 -17.07 28.87
N GLN A 47 -15.95 -18.39 28.84
CA GLN A 47 -14.64 -19.02 28.68
C GLN A 47 -13.86 -18.52 27.43
N PRO A 48 -14.47 -18.32 26.25
CA PRO A 48 -13.77 -17.76 25.09
C PRO A 48 -13.27 -16.34 25.32
N ASN A 49 -14.02 -15.49 26.03
CA ASN A 49 -13.63 -14.09 26.25
C ASN A 49 -12.50 -13.95 27.26
N LEU A 50 -12.43 -14.84 28.27
CA LEU A 50 -11.27 -14.94 29.16
C LEU A 50 -10.02 -15.37 28.36
N ARG A 51 -10.10 -16.52 27.66
CA ARG A 51 -8.94 -17.10 26.97
C ARG A 51 -8.40 -16.25 25.82
N ASN A 52 -9.27 -15.57 25.09
CA ASN A 52 -8.87 -14.70 23.98
C ASN A 52 -8.51 -13.27 24.46
N GLY A 53 -8.60 -12.98 25.76
CA GLY A 53 -8.27 -11.68 26.33
C GLY A 53 -9.26 -10.56 25.98
N HIS A 54 -10.50 -10.89 25.61
CA HIS A 54 -11.54 -9.90 25.33
C HIS A 54 -12.11 -9.27 26.61
N THR A 55 -12.07 -9.99 27.73
CA THR A 55 -12.52 -9.48 29.04
C THR A 55 -11.41 -9.66 30.06
N LEU A 56 -10.77 -8.56 30.44
CA LEU A 56 -9.61 -8.52 31.34
C LEU A 56 -9.90 -7.79 32.66
N SER A 57 -11.12 -7.31 32.88
CA SER A 57 -11.55 -6.63 34.11
C SER A 57 -13.08 -6.66 34.22
N CYS A 58 -13.64 -6.27 35.37
CA CYS A 58 -15.08 -6.09 35.56
C CYS A 58 -15.64 -4.83 34.83
N GLY A 59 -14.86 -4.22 33.93
CA GLY A 59 -15.17 -2.94 33.29
C GLY A 59 -14.59 -1.71 34.02
N CYS A 60 -13.88 -1.89 35.14
CA CYS A 60 -13.16 -0.81 35.82
C CYS A 60 -12.08 -0.18 34.93
N PHE A 61 -11.27 -1.00 34.25
CA PHE A 61 -10.23 -0.53 33.35
C PHE A 61 -10.78 0.41 32.26
N GLN A 62 -11.93 0.06 31.67
CA GLN A 62 -12.57 0.90 30.65
C GLN A 62 -13.12 2.20 31.24
N ARG A 63 -13.63 2.18 32.48
CA ARG A 63 -14.08 3.40 33.19
C ARG A 63 -12.92 4.32 33.53
N GLU A 64 -11.78 3.77 33.96
CA GLU A 64 -10.54 4.52 34.24
C GLU A 64 -10.04 5.22 32.97
N MET A 65 -9.86 4.48 31.88
CA MET A 65 -9.44 5.03 30.58
C MET A 65 -10.43 6.08 30.05
N ALA A 66 -11.74 5.87 30.22
CA ALA A 66 -12.76 6.84 29.86
C ALA A 66 -12.71 8.10 30.75
N SER A 67 -12.41 7.95 32.04
CA SER A 67 -12.25 9.07 32.97
C SER A 67 -11.02 9.90 32.60
N GLU A 68 -9.88 9.25 32.34
CA GLU A 68 -8.63 9.89 31.97
C GLU A 68 -8.77 10.69 30.67
N SER A 69 -9.33 10.07 29.62
CA SER A 69 -9.63 10.77 28.36
C SER A 69 -10.67 11.89 28.49
N ASN A 70 -11.51 11.83 29.52
CA ASN A 70 -12.48 12.88 29.83
C ASN A 70 -11.92 14.01 30.73
N GLY A 71 -10.81 13.77 31.41
CA GLY A 71 -10.15 14.74 32.29
C GLY A 71 -9.17 15.67 31.58
N VAL A 72 -8.77 15.35 30.34
CA VAL A 72 -7.75 16.12 29.62
C VAL A 72 -8.28 17.49 29.20
N GLU A 73 -7.65 18.55 29.70
CA GLU A 73 -7.86 19.92 29.25
C GLU A 73 -7.16 20.15 27.91
N LEU A 74 -7.92 20.54 26.88
CA LEU A 74 -7.42 20.70 25.51
C LEU A 74 -7.42 22.15 25.03
N THR A 75 -7.93 23.11 25.81
CA THR A 75 -7.97 24.53 25.42
C THR A 75 -6.59 25.04 24.97
N GLY A 76 -6.56 25.77 23.86
CA GLY A 76 -5.34 26.31 23.24
C GLY A 76 -4.53 25.30 22.42
N ARG A 77 -4.77 23.99 22.55
CA ARG A 77 -4.02 22.98 21.79
C ARG A 77 -4.41 22.95 20.32
N ARG A 78 -3.45 22.60 19.47
CA ARG A 78 -3.64 22.45 18.02
C ARG A 78 -3.71 20.99 17.61
N PHE A 79 -4.63 20.66 16.70
CA PHE A 79 -4.81 19.33 16.12
C PHE A 79 -4.97 19.43 14.60
N GLY A 80 -3.87 19.24 13.87
CA GLY A 80 -3.84 19.53 12.44
C GLY A 80 -4.15 21.00 12.16
N ARG A 81 -5.28 21.29 11.52
CA ARG A 81 -5.77 22.65 11.24
C ARG A 81 -6.75 23.16 12.30
N TRP A 82 -7.04 22.40 13.35
CA TRP A 82 -7.88 22.83 14.46
C TRP A 82 -7.06 23.54 15.55
N THR A 83 -7.63 24.58 16.13
CA THR A 83 -7.24 25.18 17.40
C THR A 83 -8.41 25.03 18.35
N VAL A 84 -8.18 24.42 19.51
CA VAL A 84 -9.25 24.19 20.51
C VAL A 84 -9.52 25.48 21.27
N LEU A 85 -10.75 25.97 21.23
CA LEU A 85 -11.15 27.22 21.89
C LEU A 85 -11.66 27.01 23.31
N LYS A 86 -12.64 26.12 23.48
CA LYS A 86 -13.29 25.85 24.77
C LYS A 86 -14.08 24.56 24.77
N ARG A 87 -14.49 24.10 25.95
CA ARG A 87 -15.36 22.94 26.11
C ARG A 87 -16.77 23.24 25.56
N ALA A 88 -17.30 22.33 24.75
CA ALA A 88 -18.60 22.45 24.07
C ALA A 88 -19.62 21.42 24.58
N GLY A 89 -19.49 21.01 25.85
CA GLY A 89 -20.38 20.05 26.49
C GLY A 89 -20.04 18.58 26.16
N LYS A 90 -21.07 17.73 26.15
CA LYS A 90 -20.96 16.29 25.91
C LYS A 90 -21.88 15.87 24.77
N SER A 91 -21.44 14.88 23.99
CA SER A 91 -22.27 14.19 23.00
C SER A 91 -23.29 13.27 23.68
N ASN A 92 -24.27 12.77 22.92
CA ASN A 92 -25.27 11.79 23.37
C ASN A 92 -24.62 10.55 24.04
N ASN A 93 -23.43 10.14 23.58
CA ASN A 93 -22.66 9.04 24.17
C ASN A 93 -21.78 9.48 25.36
N ARG A 94 -22.11 10.60 26.02
CA ARG A 94 -21.41 11.18 27.18
C ARG A 94 -19.93 11.53 26.95
N LYS A 95 -19.46 11.54 25.70
CA LYS A 95 -18.10 11.93 25.32
C LYS A 95 -17.98 13.45 25.26
N ILE A 96 -16.88 14.01 25.75
CA ILE A 96 -16.66 15.46 25.73
C ILE A 96 -16.46 15.97 24.31
N MET A 97 -17.05 17.12 24.04
CA MET A 97 -16.84 17.89 22.83
C MET A 97 -16.10 19.18 23.14
N TRP A 98 -15.30 19.61 22.19
CA TRP A 98 -14.51 20.83 22.21
C TRP A 98 -14.89 21.68 21.02
N LEU A 99 -15.20 22.96 21.25
CA LEU A 99 -15.36 23.93 20.18
C LEU A 99 -13.97 24.19 19.62
N CYS A 100 -13.78 23.90 18.34
CA CYS A 100 -12.51 24.06 17.64
C CYS A 100 -12.70 25.05 16.51
N GLN A 101 -11.76 25.98 16.34
CA GLN A 101 -11.67 26.85 15.18
C GLN A 101 -10.67 26.27 14.19
N CYS A 102 -11.05 26.15 12.93
CA CYS A 102 -10.14 25.72 11.89
C CYS A 102 -9.34 26.92 11.37
N VAL A 103 -8.15 26.69 10.82
CA VAL A 103 -7.41 27.69 10.01
C VAL A 103 -8.27 28.28 8.87
N CYS A 104 -9.32 27.57 8.44
CA CYS A 104 -10.30 28.05 7.46
C CYS A 104 -11.25 29.15 8.00
N GLY A 105 -11.23 29.45 9.30
CA GLY A 105 -12.14 30.37 10.00
C GLY A 105 -13.39 29.70 10.58
N GLU A 106 -13.77 28.51 10.07
CA GLU A 106 -14.95 27.77 10.55
C GLU A 106 -14.76 27.21 11.97
N GLU A 107 -15.77 27.37 12.82
CA GLU A 107 -15.83 26.78 14.15
C GLU A 107 -16.77 25.57 14.20
N ARG A 108 -16.32 24.47 14.83
CA ARG A 108 -17.15 23.26 15.00
C ARG A 108 -16.92 22.56 16.34
N PRO A 109 -17.97 21.94 16.92
CA PRO A 109 -17.79 21.01 18.02
C PRO A 109 -17.16 19.70 17.53
N VAL A 110 -16.04 19.30 18.14
CA VAL A 110 -15.29 18.08 17.81
C VAL A 110 -15.11 17.24 19.07
N LEU A 111 -15.27 15.92 18.94
CA LEU A 111 -15.09 14.99 20.05
C LEU A 111 -13.63 14.92 20.51
N SER A 112 -13.41 14.95 21.83
CA SER A 112 -12.08 14.84 22.46
C SER A 112 -11.27 13.66 21.92
N ASN A 113 -11.89 12.47 21.88
CA ASN A 113 -11.21 11.26 21.42
C ASN A 113 -10.81 11.31 19.94
N ARG A 114 -11.52 12.07 19.09
CA ARG A 114 -11.18 12.24 17.66
C ARG A 114 -10.04 13.23 17.43
N LEU A 115 -9.89 14.21 18.32
CA LEU A 115 -8.75 15.12 18.32
C LEU A 115 -7.50 14.35 18.75
N LEU A 116 -7.56 13.65 19.89
CA LEU A 116 -6.45 12.89 20.45
C LEU A 116 -5.98 11.73 19.56
N SER A 117 -6.89 11.05 18.87
CA SER A 117 -6.53 9.98 17.93
C SER A 117 -6.03 10.49 16.56
N GLY A 118 -6.17 11.78 16.27
CA GLY A 118 -5.88 12.35 14.95
C GLY A 118 -6.92 12.03 13.87
N GLU A 119 -8.09 11.51 14.22
CA GLU A 119 -9.19 11.24 13.27
C GLU A 119 -9.78 12.56 12.71
N SER A 120 -9.85 13.60 13.55
CA SER A 120 -10.32 14.94 13.14
C SER A 120 -9.16 15.93 13.10
N THR A 121 -8.82 16.40 11.90
CA THR A 121 -7.68 17.30 11.67
C THR A 121 -8.04 18.59 10.94
N SER A 122 -9.29 18.77 10.48
CA SER A 122 -9.76 20.05 9.89
C SER A 122 -11.29 20.12 9.79
N CYS A 123 -11.82 21.31 9.47
CA CYS A 123 -13.23 21.57 9.15
C CYS A 123 -13.76 20.81 7.91
N GLY A 124 -12.89 20.06 7.21
CA GLY A 124 -13.15 19.49 5.89
C GLY A 124 -12.55 20.32 4.75
N CYS A 125 -12.15 21.57 5.00
CA CYS A 125 -11.49 22.43 4.01
C CYS A 125 -10.23 21.79 3.42
N SER A 126 -9.46 21.02 4.20
CA SER A 126 -8.25 20.35 3.72
C SER A 126 -8.53 19.43 2.53
N ARG A 127 -9.67 18.73 2.56
CA ARG A 127 -10.11 17.89 1.45
C ARG A 127 -10.51 18.73 0.24
N THR A 128 -11.22 19.84 0.46
CA THR A 128 -11.62 20.78 -0.60
C THR A 128 -10.40 21.40 -1.28
N ASP A 129 -9.43 21.89 -0.50
CA ASP A 129 -8.16 22.46 -0.96
C ASP A 129 -7.38 21.43 -1.78
N SER A 130 -7.28 20.20 -1.29
CA SER A 130 -6.61 19.10 -1.99
C SER A 130 -7.28 18.78 -3.33
N ILE A 131 -8.62 18.77 -3.39
CA ILE A 131 -9.37 18.56 -4.63
C ILE A 131 -9.18 19.73 -5.59
N ALA A 132 -9.23 20.97 -5.10
CA ALA A 132 -9.01 22.16 -5.90
C ALA A 132 -7.60 22.17 -6.51
N HIS A 133 -6.60 21.87 -5.70
CA HIS A 133 -5.21 21.71 -6.15
C HIS A 133 -5.08 20.59 -7.20
N ALA A 134 -5.66 19.41 -6.95
CA ALA A 134 -5.64 18.30 -7.90
C ALA A 134 -6.32 18.66 -9.24
N ARG A 135 -7.42 19.41 -9.20
CA ARG A 135 -8.11 19.92 -10.41
C ARG A 135 -7.24 20.92 -11.17
N LYS A 136 -6.57 21.83 -10.46
CA LYS A 136 -5.62 22.80 -11.05
C LYS A 136 -4.49 22.07 -11.77
N VAL A 137 -3.82 21.14 -11.08
CA VAL A 137 -2.74 20.31 -11.63
C VAL A 137 -3.20 19.51 -12.85
N LEU A 138 -4.37 18.87 -12.77
CA LEU A 138 -4.94 18.13 -13.91
C LEU A 138 -5.13 19.03 -15.14
N ARG A 139 -5.66 20.24 -14.94
CA ARG A 139 -5.92 21.21 -16.01
C ARG A 139 -4.63 21.75 -16.62
N GLU A 140 -3.67 22.13 -15.80
CA GLU A 140 -2.45 22.81 -16.25
C GLU A 140 -1.39 21.85 -16.82
N GLN A 141 -1.22 20.68 -16.20
CA GLN A 141 -0.08 19.79 -16.52
C GLN A 141 -0.48 18.58 -17.36
N PHE A 142 -1.74 18.12 -17.26
CA PHE A 142 -2.16 16.82 -17.78
C PHE A 142 -3.34 16.89 -18.77
N THR A 143 -3.74 18.09 -19.17
CA THR A 143 -4.81 18.31 -20.14
C THR A 143 -4.24 18.86 -21.43
N VAL A 144 -4.62 18.26 -22.55
CA VAL A 144 -4.26 18.73 -23.90
C VAL A 144 -5.53 19.03 -24.66
N ASN A 145 -5.68 20.25 -25.18
CA ASN A 145 -6.84 20.68 -25.98
C ASN A 145 -8.18 20.36 -25.29
N GLY A 146 -8.27 20.59 -23.97
CA GLY A 146 -9.46 20.31 -23.16
C GLY A 146 -9.69 18.83 -22.81
N VAL A 147 -8.75 17.94 -23.16
CA VAL A 147 -8.83 16.50 -22.86
C VAL A 147 -7.83 16.10 -21.78
N PRO A 148 -8.30 15.68 -20.57
CA PRO A 148 -7.41 15.20 -19.51
C PRO A 148 -6.87 13.81 -19.87
N LEU A 149 -5.57 13.74 -20.23
CA LEU A 149 -4.93 12.52 -20.71
C LEU A 149 -4.97 11.35 -19.71
N PRO A 150 -4.79 11.55 -18.38
CA PRO A 150 -4.86 10.45 -17.42
C PRO A 150 -6.19 9.71 -17.45
N LYS A 151 -7.31 10.38 -17.77
CA LYS A 151 -8.63 9.73 -17.87
C LYS A 151 -8.71 8.76 -19.05
N LEU A 152 -7.98 9.02 -20.14
CA LEU A 152 -7.91 8.12 -21.29
C LEU A 152 -7.16 6.83 -20.94
N GLU A 153 -6.11 6.94 -20.13
CA GLU A 153 -5.21 5.83 -19.72
C GLU A 153 -5.69 5.08 -18.46
N GLN A 154 -6.75 5.53 -17.79
CA GLN A 154 -7.28 4.89 -16.58
C GLN A 154 -7.61 3.40 -16.80
N LYS A 155 -7.16 2.58 -15.85
CA LYS A 155 -7.49 1.14 -15.78
C LYS A 155 -9.00 0.93 -15.64
N VAL A 156 -9.45 -0.23 -16.12
CA VAL A 156 -10.82 -0.67 -15.94
C VAL A 156 -11.08 -0.94 -14.45
N ARG A 157 -12.26 -0.56 -13.95
CA ARG A 157 -12.68 -0.88 -12.58
C ARG A 157 -12.91 -2.38 -12.42
N SER A 158 -12.67 -2.90 -11.22
CA SER A 158 -12.88 -4.33 -10.89
C SER A 158 -14.34 -4.79 -11.04
N ASP A 159 -15.30 -3.88 -10.90
CA ASP A 159 -16.74 -4.15 -11.02
C ASP A 159 -17.27 -4.11 -12.48
N ASN A 160 -16.39 -3.92 -13.48
CA ASN A 160 -16.80 -3.94 -14.88
C ASN A 160 -16.99 -5.38 -15.40
N LYS A 161 -18.26 -5.76 -15.59
CA LYS A 161 -18.69 -7.09 -16.07
C LYS A 161 -18.13 -7.50 -17.44
N SER A 162 -17.73 -6.56 -18.30
CA SER A 162 -17.16 -6.88 -19.63
C SER A 162 -15.64 -7.05 -19.61
N GLY A 163 -14.97 -6.63 -18.53
CA GLY A 163 -13.50 -6.57 -18.44
C GLY A 163 -12.83 -5.54 -19.38
N LEU A 164 -13.59 -4.84 -20.23
CA LEU A 164 -13.06 -3.95 -21.26
C LEU A 164 -13.57 -2.52 -21.07
N LYS A 165 -12.69 -1.53 -21.27
CA LYS A 165 -13.02 -0.11 -21.09
C LYS A 165 -13.98 0.36 -22.18
N GLY A 166 -15.09 0.97 -21.76
CA GLY A 166 -16.06 1.54 -22.70
C GLY A 166 -16.88 0.51 -23.48
N ILE A 167 -16.85 -0.76 -23.07
CA ILE A 167 -17.69 -1.82 -23.64
C ILE A 167 -18.69 -2.24 -22.56
N SER A 168 -19.97 -2.24 -22.90
CA SER A 168 -21.05 -2.64 -21.99
C SER A 168 -21.88 -3.74 -22.61
N LEU A 169 -22.17 -4.80 -21.86
CA LEU A 169 -23.08 -5.86 -22.26
C LEU A 169 -24.53 -5.37 -22.17
N ARG A 170 -25.30 -5.54 -23.24
CA ARG A 170 -26.75 -5.32 -23.29
C ARG A 170 -27.44 -6.59 -23.75
N LYS A 171 -28.68 -6.79 -23.31
CA LYS A 171 -29.57 -7.83 -23.83
C LYS A 171 -30.60 -7.16 -24.75
N THR A 172 -30.89 -7.74 -25.90
CA THR A 172 -32.01 -7.31 -26.76
C THR A 172 -33.33 -7.84 -26.21
N SER A 173 -34.45 -7.36 -26.77
CA SER A 173 -35.80 -7.91 -26.54
C SER A 173 -35.82 -9.44 -26.65
N ASP A 174 -35.12 -9.96 -27.66
CA ASP A 174 -35.07 -11.39 -28.00
C ASP A 174 -34.05 -12.17 -27.14
N GLY A 175 -33.57 -11.59 -26.03
CA GLY A 175 -32.63 -12.22 -25.11
C GLY A 175 -31.17 -12.30 -25.59
N GLN A 176 -30.88 -11.92 -26.85
CA GLN A 176 -29.52 -11.98 -27.40
C GLN A 176 -28.59 -10.97 -26.73
N LYS A 177 -27.35 -11.40 -26.46
CA LYS A 177 -26.28 -10.55 -25.92
C LYS A 177 -25.69 -9.68 -27.03
N ARG A 178 -25.64 -8.37 -26.81
CA ARG A 178 -24.98 -7.37 -27.68
C ARG A 178 -23.98 -6.54 -26.87
N TYR A 179 -22.82 -6.31 -27.42
CA TYR A 179 -21.75 -5.52 -26.83
C TYR A 179 -21.80 -4.11 -27.41
N MET A 180 -22.26 -3.17 -26.59
CA MET A 180 -22.31 -1.76 -26.95
C MET A 180 -20.99 -1.09 -26.64
N VAL A 181 -20.41 -0.44 -27.65
CA VAL A 181 -19.11 0.24 -27.54
C VAL A 181 -19.32 1.75 -27.52
N ARG A 182 -18.69 2.41 -26.55
CA ARG A 182 -18.65 3.86 -26.41
C ARG A 182 -17.22 4.33 -26.18
N ILE A 183 -16.91 5.53 -26.67
CA ILE A 183 -15.67 6.23 -26.37
C ILE A 183 -15.95 7.65 -25.91
N THR A 184 -15.30 8.05 -24.82
CA THR A 184 -15.49 9.38 -24.25
C THR A 184 -14.31 10.27 -24.63
N VAL A 185 -14.58 11.42 -25.22
CA VAL A 185 -13.60 12.46 -25.55
C VAL A 185 -14.21 13.83 -25.29
N LYS A 186 -13.45 14.77 -24.71
CA LYS A 186 -13.93 16.11 -24.32
C LYS A 186 -15.25 16.09 -23.52
N GLY A 187 -15.43 15.07 -22.68
CA GLY A 187 -16.66 14.90 -21.89
C GLY A 187 -17.89 14.41 -22.67
N LYS A 188 -17.80 14.23 -23.99
CA LYS A 188 -18.88 13.71 -24.83
C LYS A 188 -18.68 12.22 -25.10
N HIS A 189 -19.78 11.48 -25.15
CA HIS A 189 -19.78 10.06 -25.50
C HIS A 189 -20.04 9.90 -27.00
N VAL A 190 -19.11 9.24 -27.69
CA VAL A 190 -19.27 8.79 -29.07
C VAL A 190 -19.66 7.32 -29.05
N HIS A 191 -20.79 6.99 -29.68
CA HIS A 191 -21.21 5.61 -29.87
C HIS A 191 -20.49 5.03 -31.09
N LEU A 192 -19.71 3.96 -30.89
CA LEU A 192 -18.97 3.32 -32.00
C LEU A 192 -19.75 2.18 -32.65
N GLY A 193 -20.87 1.76 -32.04
CA GLY A 193 -21.72 0.69 -32.54
C GLY A 193 -22.05 -0.37 -31.49
N THR A 194 -22.87 -1.34 -31.91
CA THR A 194 -23.22 -2.52 -31.12
C THR A 194 -22.83 -3.78 -31.89
N TYR A 195 -22.21 -4.75 -31.21
CA TYR A 195 -21.62 -5.93 -31.83
C TYR A 195 -22.14 -7.21 -31.19
N LYS A 196 -22.17 -8.31 -31.94
CA LYS A 196 -22.60 -9.62 -31.42
C LYS A 196 -21.55 -10.26 -30.51
N THR A 197 -20.26 -10.08 -30.80
CA THR A 197 -19.15 -10.71 -30.05
C THR A 197 -18.26 -9.69 -29.36
N VAL A 198 -17.61 -10.11 -28.27
CA VAL A 198 -16.66 -9.29 -27.50
C VAL A 198 -15.47 -8.89 -28.37
N ASP A 199 -15.00 -9.79 -29.23
CA ASP A 199 -13.81 -9.54 -30.07
C ASP A 199 -14.05 -8.45 -31.11
N LEU A 200 -15.24 -8.43 -31.73
CA LEU A 200 -15.63 -7.36 -32.66
C LEU A 200 -15.74 -6.03 -31.91
N ALA A 201 -16.37 -6.03 -30.73
CA ALA A 201 -16.45 -4.86 -29.88
C ALA A 201 -15.07 -4.34 -29.45
N ARG A 202 -14.12 -5.23 -29.15
CA ARG A 202 -12.73 -4.90 -28.82
C ARG A 202 -11.98 -4.30 -30.00
N LYS A 203 -12.15 -4.85 -31.21
CA LYS A 203 -11.56 -4.30 -32.44
C LYS A 203 -12.12 -2.89 -32.72
N ALA A 204 -13.44 -2.72 -32.67
CA ALA A 204 -14.08 -1.42 -32.83
C ALA A 204 -13.61 -0.40 -31.79
N ARG A 205 -13.45 -0.84 -30.54
CA ARG A 205 -12.91 0.00 -29.46
C ARG A 205 -11.48 0.45 -29.74
N LYS A 206 -10.59 -0.44 -30.21
CA LYS A 206 -9.22 -0.10 -30.62
C LYS A 206 -9.19 0.92 -31.75
N VAL A 207 -10.04 0.75 -32.77
CA VAL A 207 -10.18 1.73 -33.87
C VAL A 207 -10.64 3.07 -33.33
N GLY A 208 -11.63 3.09 -32.44
CA GLY A 208 -12.06 4.32 -31.78
C GLY A 208 -10.95 4.99 -30.97
N GLU A 209 -10.11 4.23 -30.25
CA GLU A 209 -8.98 4.79 -29.52
C GLU A 209 -7.95 5.44 -30.46
N GLN A 210 -7.68 4.82 -31.61
CA GLN A 210 -6.81 5.40 -32.64
C GLN A 210 -7.41 6.69 -33.24
N LEU A 211 -8.70 6.73 -33.51
CA LEU A 211 -9.34 7.91 -34.10
C LEU A 211 -9.50 9.05 -33.10
N TYR A 212 -9.96 8.74 -31.89
CA TYR A 212 -10.46 9.75 -30.95
C TYR A 212 -9.52 10.02 -29.77
N HIS A 213 -8.68 9.06 -29.34
CA HIS A 213 -7.75 9.25 -28.21
C HIS A 213 -6.33 9.58 -28.66
N TYR A 214 -5.82 8.89 -29.69
CA TYR A 214 -4.45 9.04 -30.18
C TYR A 214 -4.06 10.48 -30.55
N PRO A 215 -4.91 11.32 -31.17
CA PRO A 215 -4.56 12.71 -31.48
C PRO A 215 -4.14 13.54 -30.26
N TYR A 216 -4.63 13.20 -29.07
CA TYR A 216 -4.29 13.85 -27.81
C TYR A 216 -3.11 13.16 -27.11
N LEU A 217 -3.08 11.83 -27.13
CA LEU A 217 -2.01 11.05 -26.50
C LEU A 217 -0.65 11.31 -27.14
N ARG A 218 -0.58 11.53 -28.46
CA ARG A 218 0.67 11.86 -29.16
C ARG A 218 1.26 13.21 -28.75
N LEU A 219 0.43 14.14 -28.25
CA LEU A 219 0.82 15.46 -27.79
C LEU A 219 1.22 15.48 -26.30
N LYS A 220 1.16 14.33 -25.61
CA LYS A 220 1.56 14.20 -24.21
C LYS A 220 3.04 14.58 -24.08
N LYS A 221 3.31 15.72 -23.42
CA LYS A 221 4.67 16.10 -23.04
C LYS A 221 5.25 14.96 -22.18
N ARG A 222 6.26 14.27 -22.71
CA ARG A 222 7.00 13.28 -21.90
C ARG A 222 7.69 14.05 -20.78
N PRO A 223 7.69 13.53 -19.53
CA PRO A 223 8.53 14.13 -18.50
C PRO A 223 9.93 14.26 -19.07
N LYS A 224 10.58 15.43 -18.86
CA LYS A 224 11.96 15.63 -19.29
C LYS A 224 12.74 14.42 -18.79
N ARG A 225 13.25 13.58 -19.70
CA ARG A 225 14.20 12.53 -19.31
C ARG A 225 15.27 13.23 -18.49
N ARG A 226 15.71 12.66 -17.35
CA ARG A 226 16.86 13.20 -16.62
C ARG A 226 17.92 13.55 -17.66
N GLN A 227 18.31 14.82 -17.74
CA GLN A 227 19.14 15.32 -18.82
C GLN A 227 20.35 14.39 -18.96
N SER A 228 20.64 14.01 -20.21
CA SER A 228 21.93 13.41 -20.52
C SER A 228 22.99 14.39 -20.04
N VAL A 229 23.94 13.90 -19.26
CA VAL A 229 25.09 14.67 -18.80
C VAL A 229 26.29 14.21 -19.61
N GLU A 230 27.22 15.13 -19.83
CA GLU A 230 28.51 14.82 -20.41
C GLU A 230 29.29 13.88 -19.48
N ARG A 231 29.91 12.87 -20.08
CA ARG A 231 30.60 11.79 -19.37
C ARG A 231 31.76 11.30 -20.20
N GLU A 232 32.82 10.95 -19.51
CA GLU A 232 33.95 10.28 -20.13
C GLU A 232 33.69 8.77 -20.24
N CYS A 233 33.97 8.19 -21.40
CA CYS A 233 33.89 6.74 -21.61
C CYS A 233 35.03 6.03 -20.87
N THR A 234 34.70 5.12 -19.96
CA THR A 234 35.72 4.37 -19.19
C THR A 234 36.54 3.37 -20.03
N LEU A 235 36.25 3.21 -21.33
CA LEU A 235 37.01 2.34 -22.24
C LEU A 235 37.91 3.11 -23.20
N CYS A 236 37.50 4.28 -23.65
CA CYS A 236 38.21 5.00 -24.71
C CYS A 236 38.50 6.46 -24.36
N GLY A 237 38.12 6.94 -23.17
CA GLY A 237 38.33 8.32 -22.72
C GLY A 237 37.50 9.37 -23.47
N THR A 238 36.69 8.98 -24.45
CA THR A 238 35.90 9.95 -25.24
C THR A 238 34.70 10.45 -24.47
N ASP A 239 34.51 11.77 -24.46
CA ASP A 239 33.32 12.39 -23.91
C ASP A 239 32.07 12.07 -24.72
N PHE A 240 30.97 11.78 -24.02
CA PHE A 240 29.70 11.46 -24.63
C PHE A 240 28.52 11.85 -23.74
N MET A 241 27.40 12.16 -24.38
CA MET A 241 26.14 12.44 -23.68
C MET A 241 25.48 11.14 -23.25
N GLY A 242 25.45 10.90 -21.94
CA GLY A 242 24.99 9.65 -21.35
C GLY A 242 23.96 9.84 -20.24
N GLY A 243 23.12 8.83 -20.02
CA GLY A 243 22.31 8.79 -18.79
C GLY A 243 23.20 8.70 -17.55
N HIS A 244 22.65 9.01 -16.36
CA HIS A 244 23.41 9.06 -15.08
C HIS A 244 24.17 7.78 -14.65
N ARG A 245 24.00 6.66 -15.36
CA ARG A 245 24.72 5.38 -15.13
C ARG A 245 25.50 4.90 -16.36
N ALA A 246 25.56 5.69 -17.42
CA ALA A 246 26.33 5.32 -18.59
C ALA A 246 27.82 5.36 -18.25
N LYS A 247 28.52 4.26 -18.52
CA LYS A 247 29.98 4.12 -18.33
C LYS A 247 30.75 4.15 -19.66
N PHE A 248 30.10 3.73 -20.74
CA PHE A 248 30.71 3.58 -22.05
C PHE A 248 29.98 4.44 -23.08
N CYS A 249 30.73 5.04 -24.01
CA CYS A 249 30.15 5.74 -25.15
C CYS A 249 29.36 4.77 -26.04
N PRO A 250 28.45 5.27 -26.90
CA PRO A 250 27.64 4.42 -27.78
C PRO A 250 28.47 3.46 -28.64
N LYS A 251 29.63 3.92 -29.13
CA LYS A 251 30.55 3.12 -29.95
C LYS A 251 31.15 1.94 -29.17
N CYS A 252 31.81 2.20 -28.05
CA CYS A 252 32.38 1.15 -27.20
C CYS A 252 31.32 0.17 -26.70
N LYS A 253 30.14 0.66 -26.32
CA LYS A 253 29.02 -0.20 -25.92
C LYS A 253 28.56 -1.11 -27.07
N SER A 254 28.50 -0.59 -28.30
CA SER A 254 28.11 -1.38 -29.46
C SER A 254 29.13 -2.47 -29.77
N LEU A 255 30.42 -2.15 -29.68
CA LEU A 255 31.50 -3.11 -29.90
C LEU A 255 31.46 -4.23 -28.85
N MET A 256 31.34 -3.87 -27.56
CA MET A 256 31.19 -4.84 -26.48
C MET A 256 29.97 -5.75 -26.67
N ASN A 257 28.83 -5.18 -27.08
CA ASN A 257 27.62 -5.97 -27.32
C ASN A 257 27.82 -6.94 -28.50
N ALA A 258 28.45 -6.49 -29.58
CA ALA A 258 28.76 -7.34 -30.73
C ALA A 258 29.69 -8.49 -30.33
N GLU A 259 30.72 -8.20 -29.53
CA GLU A 259 31.62 -9.21 -29.00
C GLU A 259 30.93 -10.20 -28.07
N TYR A 260 30.08 -9.71 -27.16
CA TYR A 260 29.26 -10.56 -26.29
C TYR A 260 28.36 -11.51 -27.09
N VAL A 261 27.68 -10.99 -28.12
CA VAL A 261 26.84 -11.80 -29.02
C VAL A 261 27.69 -12.83 -29.77
N ARG A 262 28.84 -12.43 -30.31
CA ARG A 262 29.78 -13.34 -30.98
C ARG A 262 30.23 -14.47 -30.06
N GLN A 263 30.61 -14.15 -28.82
CA GLN A 263 30.99 -15.16 -27.83
C GLN A 263 29.81 -16.09 -27.49
N HIS A 264 28.61 -15.55 -27.36
CA HIS A 264 27.41 -16.34 -27.12
C HIS A 264 27.12 -17.34 -28.26
N LEU A 265 27.18 -16.88 -29.51
CA LEU A 265 26.98 -17.72 -30.69
C LEU A 265 28.06 -18.80 -30.82
N ASN A 266 29.33 -18.45 -30.56
CA ASN A 266 30.43 -19.42 -30.56
C ASN A 266 30.25 -20.51 -29.50
N ARG A 267 29.79 -20.16 -28.29
CA ARG A 267 29.48 -21.14 -27.24
C ARG A 267 28.31 -22.04 -27.64
N ALA A 268 27.30 -21.50 -28.31
CA ALA A 268 26.17 -22.28 -28.81
C ALA A 268 26.60 -23.25 -29.91
N ALA A 269 27.40 -22.80 -30.88
CA ALA A 269 27.93 -23.64 -31.96
C ALA A 269 28.80 -24.79 -31.45
N LYS A 270 29.59 -24.55 -30.39
CA LYS A 270 30.39 -25.60 -29.71
C LYS A 270 29.58 -26.51 -28.78
N GLY A 271 28.26 -26.35 -28.69
CA GLY A 271 27.41 -27.13 -27.78
C GLY A 271 27.60 -26.81 -26.28
N LEU A 272 28.42 -25.81 -25.94
CA LEU A 272 28.73 -25.39 -24.56
C LEU A 272 27.66 -24.47 -23.95
N ALA A 273 26.60 -24.16 -24.70
CA ALA A 273 25.49 -23.35 -24.23
C ALA A 273 24.41 -24.24 -23.59
N ARG A 274 24.01 -23.88 -22.37
CA ARG A 274 22.96 -24.59 -21.66
C ARG A 274 21.59 -24.23 -22.25
N ARG A 275 20.73 -25.23 -22.45
CA ARG A 275 19.39 -25.08 -23.03
C ARG A 275 18.35 -24.98 -21.92
N ILE A 276 17.58 -23.90 -21.92
CA ILE A 276 16.45 -23.73 -20.98
C ILE A 276 15.43 -24.86 -21.22
N GLY A 277 14.91 -25.44 -20.13
CA GLY A 277 13.97 -26.56 -20.16
C GLY A 277 14.63 -27.94 -20.17
N MET A 278 15.95 -28.04 -20.29
CA MET A 278 16.68 -29.32 -20.16
C MET A 278 17.09 -29.59 -18.71
N THR A 279 17.33 -30.87 -18.40
CA THR A 279 17.80 -31.33 -17.09
C THR A 279 19.31 -31.11 -16.94
N TYR A 280 19.73 -30.58 -15.80
CA TYR A 280 21.13 -30.41 -15.40
C TYR A 280 21.29 -30.77 -13.92
N SER A 281 22.51 -31.18 -13.52
CA SER A 281 22.84 -31.44 -12.13
C SER A 281 23.13 -30.15 -11.35
N CYS A 282 22.75 -30.13 -10.08
CA CYS A 282 23.00 -29.03 -9.15
C CYS A 282 24.47 -29.02 -8.68
N ASP A 283 25.20 -27.93 -8.88
CA ASP A 283 26.61 -27.77 -8.47
C ASP A 283 26.85 -27.93 -6.93
N ARG A 284 25.80 -28.08 -6.11
CA ARG A 284 25.90 -28.17 -4.64
C ARG A 284 25.48 -29.52 -4.06
N CYS A 285 24.49 -30.17 -4.64
CA CYS A 285 23.92 -31.40 -4.08
C CYS A 285 23.73 -32.49 -5.14
N ASP A 286 24.24 -32.25 -6.35
CA ASP A 286 24.18 -33.11 -7.55
C ASP A 286 22.78 -33.53 -8.01
N ALA A 287 21.73 -33.11 -7.31
CA ALA A 287 20.35 -33.35 -7.69
C ALA A 287 20.02 -32.72 -9.05
N ASP A 288 19.32 -33.49 -9.88
CA ASP A 288 18.83 -33.04 -11.17
C ASP A 288 17.78 -31.93 -11.03
N PHE A 289 17.84 -30.93 -11.91
CA PHE A 289 16.84 -29.88 -12.01
C PHE A 289 16.64 -29.39 -13.45
N ILE A 290 15.44 -28.89 -13.74
CA ILE A 290 15.12 -28.29 -15.05
C ILE A 290 15.61 -26.85 -15.08
N LEU A 291 16.43 -26.52 -16.09
CA LEU A 291 17.03 -25.19 -16.22
C LEU A 291 15.99 -24.13 -16.57
N LYS A 292 15.74 -23.16 -15.68
CA LYS A 292 14.80 -22.05 -15.91
C LYS A 292 15.47 -20.80 -16.47
N THR A 293 16.75 -20.58 -16.17
CA THR A 293 17.53 -19.45 -16.69
C THR A 293 18.93 -19.90 -17.09
N ALA A 294 19.53 -19.26 -18.10
CA ALA A 294 20.84 -19.66 -18.64
C ALA A 294 21.99 -19.67 -17.60
N THR A 295 21.83 -18.95 -16.48
CA THR A 295 22.84 -18.80 -15.42
C THR A 295 22.53 -19.61 -14.16
N GLN A 296 21.42 -20.36 -14.11
CA GLN A 296 21.02 -21.09 -12.91
C GLN A 296 21.94 -22.29 -12.67
N LYS A 297 22.74 -22.25 -11.61
CA LYS A 297 23.70 -23.31 -11.23
C LYS A 297 23.18 -24.29 -10.19
N PHE A 298 22.12 -23.91 -9.47
CA PHE A 298 21.62 -24.66 -8.33
C PHE A 298 20.15 -25.05 -8.53
N CYS A 299 19.73 -26.17 -7.95
CA CYS A 299 18.33 -26.53 -7.82
C CYS A 299 17.59 -25.54 -6.91
N GLU A 300 16.25 -25.54 -6.96
CA GLU A 300 15.41 -24.57 -6.25
C GLU A 300 15.65 -24.59 -4.74
N ASN A 301 15.82 -25.78 -4.16
CA ASN A 301 16.10 -25.96 -2.74
C ASN A 301 17.47 -25.40 -2.32
N CYS A 302 18.49 -25.54 -3.18
CA CYS A 302 19.83 -25.02 -2.90
C CYS A 302 19.97 -23.52 -3.17
N HIS A 303 19.21 -22.99 -4.13
CA HIS A 303 19.18 -21.57 -4.48
C HIS A 303 18.65 -20.72 -3.32
N ASP A 304 17.56 -21.14 -2.68
CA ASP A 304 16.98 -20.43 -1.53
C ASP A 304 17.95 -20.34 -0.34
N HIS A 305 18.71 -21.41 -0.10
CA HIS A 305 19.68 -21.46 0.99
C HIS A 305 20.88 -20.53 0.76
N LEU A 306 21.31 -20.34 -0.49
CA LEU A 306 22.39 -19.39 -0.86
C LEU A 306 21.89 -17.95 -0.86
N TYR A 307 20.67 -17.69 -1.31
CA TYR A 307 20.10 -16.34 -1.32
C TYR A 307 19.85 -15.82 0.10
N GLN A 308 19.39 -16.68 1.03
CA GLN A 308 19.20 -16.32 2.43
C GLN A 308 20.53 -16.09 3.17
N ASN A 309 21.53 -16.96 2.95
CA ASN A 309 22.86 -16.84 3.58
C ASN A 309 23.66 -15.66 3.02
N GLY A 310 23.65 -15.45 1.70
CA GLY A 310 24.30 -14.32 1.04
C GLY A 310 23.69 -12.97 1.42
N ARG A 311 22.36 -12.87 1.56
CA ARG A 311 21.70 -11.68 2.10
C ARG A 311 22.11 -11.39 3.54
N ARG A 312 22.22 -12.41 4.39
CA ARG A 312 22.62 -12.24 5.80
C ARG A 312 24.08 -11.79 5.91
N ALA A 313 24.99 -12.42 5.17
CA ALA A 313 26.41 -12.04 5.15
C ALA A 313 26.63 -10.62 4.59
N TYR A 314 26.06 -10.31 3.42
CA TYR A 314 26.15 -8.98 2.82
C TYR A 314 25.47 -7.90 3.67
N SER A 315 24.31 -8.20 4.29
CA SER A 315 23.63 -7.26 5.19
C SER A 315 24.45 -6.97 6.45
N HIS A 316 25.17 -7.96 6.97
CA HIS A 316 26.03 -7.81 8.13
C HIS A 316 27.29 -7.01 7.79
N GLU A 317 27.98 -7.37 6.71
CA GLU A 317 29.18 -6.68 6.23
C GLU A 317 28.88 -5.23 5.82
N PHE A 318 27.78 -5.02 5.09
CA PHE A 318 27.30 -3.67 4.76
C PHE A 318 26.95 -2.87 6.02
N TYR A 319 26.28 -3.49 7.00
CA TYR A 319 25.95 -2.84 8.26
C TYR A 319 27.21 -2.43 9.02
N GLU A 320 28.21 -3.30 9.15
CA GLU A 320 29.45 -2.98 9.86
C GLU A 320 30.26 -1.90 9.13
N LEU A 321 30.44 -2.00 7.80
CA LEU A 321 31.15 -0.98 7.00
C LEU A 321 30.44 0.39 6.99
N ASN A 322 29.12 0.42 7.14
CA ASN A 322 28.32 1.65 7.06
C ASN A 322 27.69 2.05 8.40
N LYS A 323 28.07 1.40 9.51
CA LYS A 323 27.41 1.50 10.82
C LYS A 323 27.32 2.93 11.31
N SER A 324 28.45 3.64 11.26
CA SER A 324 28.56 5.06 11.60
C SER A 324 27.59 5.92 10.78
N ARG A 325 27.54 5.73 9.46
CA ARG A 325 26.66 6.48 8.55
C ARG A 325 25.18 6.14 8.75
N ILE A 326 24.86 4.87 8.99
CA ILE A 326 23.49 4.39 9.25
C ILE A 326 22.98 4.97 10.57
N LEU A 327 23.77 4.93 11.65
CA LEU A 327 23.43 5.48 12.95
C LEU A 327 23.31 7.02 12.91
N ILE A 328 24.15 7.71 12.13
CA ILE A 328 24.00 9.16 11.88
C ILE A 328 22.69 9.45 11.16
N ASN A 329 22.34 8.68 10.12
CA ASN A 329 21.08 8.85 9.41
C ASN A 329 19.87 8.52 10.28
N HIS A 330 19.98 7.52 11.17
CA HIS A 330 18.95 7.21 12.16
C HIS A 330 18.77 8.36 13.15
N ARG A 331 19.87 8.85 13.74
CA ARG A 331 19.84 10.03 14.63
C ARG A 331 19.28 11.28 13.94
N ARG A 332 19.66 11.54 12.69
CA ARG A 332 19.11 12.65 11.88
C ARG A 332 17.62 12.46 11.57
N ARG A 333 17.15 11.23 11.36
CA ARG A 333 15.72 10.93 11.17
C ARG A 333 14.95 11.15 12.46
N GLU A 334 15.47 10.69 13.60
CA GLU A 334 14.89 10.92 14.93
C GLU A 334 14.85 12.42 15.29
N GLN A 335 15.94 13.16 15.05
CA GLN A 335 15.97 14.61 15.22
C GLN A 335 15.00 15.33 14.28
N LYS A 336 14.89 14.90 13.01
CA LYS A 336 13.88 15.44 12.09
C LYS A 336 12.46 15.12 12.53
N LYS A 337 12.23 13.95 13.13
CA LYS A 337 10.92 13.54 13.66
C LYS A 337 10.55 14.44 14.84
N ARG A 338 11.46 14.57 15.83
CA ARG A 338 11.33 15.51 16.96
C ARG A 338 11.11 16.96 16.50
N LYS A 339 11.90 17.46 15.54
CA LYS A 339 11.70 18.81 14.96
C LYS A 339 10.39 18.96 14.20
N LYS A 340 9.83 17.88 13.65
CA LYS A 340 8.51 17.89 12.99
C LYS A 340 7.38 17.90 14.01
N ASP A 341 7.62 17.30 15.17
CA ASP A 341 6.73 17.35 16.33
C ASP A 341 6.80 18.74 17.01
N ASP A 342 7.98 19.40 17.02
CA ASP A 342 8.19 20.74 17.59
C ASP A 342 7.83 21.91 16.65
N HIS A 343 7.93 21.76 15.32
CA HIS A 343 7.51 22.80 14.34
C HIS A 343 6.08 22.61 13.83
N GLY A 344 5.27 21.85 14.59
CA GLY A 344 3.82 21.76 14.43
C GLY A 344 3.04 22.78 15.26
N GLU A 345 3.72 23.81 15.79
CA GLU A 345 3.11 24.93 16.52
C GLU A 345 2.65 26.09 15.66
#